data_AF-A0ABD2EWC5-F1
#
_entry.id   AF-A0ABD2EWC5-F1
#
_cell.length_a   1.000
_cell.length_b   1.000
_cell.length_c   1.000
_cell.angle_alpha   90.00
_cell.angle_beta   90.00
_cell.angle_gamma   90.00
#
_symmetry.space_group_name_H-M   'P 1'
#
loop_
_entity.id
_entity.type
_entity.pdbx_description
1 polymer ?
#
loop_
_entity_poly.entity_id
_entity_poly.type
_entity_poly.pdbx_seq_one_letter_code
_entity_poly.pdbx_strand_id
1 'polypeptide(L)'
;MSLNPPVFLEESEENNSKFVETKQSQLTSIASEDPLQNLCLASQEVLQKAQQSGRSKCLKCGSSRMFYCYTCYVPVENVPIEQIPLVKLPLKIDIIKHPNETDGKSTAIHAKLLAPEFVNIYTYPCIPEYEEKDHEVALVFPGPQSVSIKDISFHLQKRIQNNVRGKNDDPDMPSFKRKKTEEQEGCDLNDSKCKGTTLKKIIFIDSTWNQTNKIFTDERLQ
;
A
#
# COMPACT_ATOMS: atom_id res chain seq x y z
N MET A 1 -75.58 -15.63 -38.38
CA MET A 1 -75.01 -14.47 -37.65
C MET A 1 -74.07 -15.07 -36.60
N SER A 2 -72.86 -15.49 -36.97
CA SER A 2 -71.63 -14.65 -37.05
C SER A 2 -71.35 -14.02 -35.68
N LEU A 3 -70.25 -14.33 -34.99
CA LEU A 3 -68.89 -13.99 -35.39
C LEU A 3 -67.85 -15.07 -35.04
N ASN A 4 -66.88 -15.18 -35.94
CA ASN A 4 -65.77 -16.13 -36.03
C ASN A 4 -64.67 -15.95 -34.97
N PRO A 5 -63.89 -17.01 -34.67
CA PRO A 5 -62.48 -16.91 -34.31
C PRO A 5 -61.58 -17.04 -35.56
N PRO A 6 -60.49 -16.27 -35.66
CA PRO A 6 -59.32 -16.68 -36.45
C PRO A 6 -58.01 -16.38 -35.69
N VAL A 7 -56.86 -17.01 -35.92
CA VAL A 7 -56.40 -17.99 -36.91
C VAL A 7 -55.06 -18.53 -36.39
N PHE A 8 -54.86 -19.84 -36.60
CA PHE A 8 -53.59 -20.55 -36.51
C PHE A 8 -52.66 -20.12 -37.65
N LEU A 9 -51.37 -19.95 -37.39
CA LEU A 9 -50.35 -20.27 -38.39
C LEU A 9 -49.25 -21.09 -37.71
N GLU A 10 -49.22 -22.35 -38.14
CA GLU A 10 -48.14 -23.34 -38.14
C GLU A 10 -46.80 -22.70 -38.58
N GLU A 11 -45.61 -23.16 -38.27
CA GLU A 11 -44.97 -24.49 -38.29
C GLU A 11 -43.52 -24.15 -37.84
N SER A 12 -42.71 -24.93 -37.14
CA SER A 12 -42.30 -26.30 -37.43
C SER A 12 -41.35 -26.71 -36.30
N GLU A 13 -41.64 -27.87 -35.70
CA GLU A 13 -40.63 -28.67 -35.01
C GLU A 13 -39.68 -29.20 -36.08
N GLU A 14 -38.38 -28.93 -35.95
CA GLU A 14 -37.28 -29.87 -36.22
C GLU A 14 -35.94 -29.13 -36.16
N ASN A 15 -34.92 -29.85 -35.69
CA ASN A 15 -33.51 -29.48 -35.75
C ASN A 15 -33.02 -28.36 -34.81
N ASN A 16 -32.82 -28.72 -33.53
CA ASN A 16 -31.61 -28.30 -32.83
C ASN A 16 -31.15 -29.24 -31.69
N SER A 17 -31.83 -30.37 -31.47
CA SER A 17 -31.44 -31.38 -30.47
C SER A 17 -30.28 -32.29 -30.90
N LYS A 18 -29.63 -32.04 -32.05
CA LYS A 18 -28.48 -32.81 -32.55
C LYS A 18 -27.17 -32.01 -32.73
N PHE A 19 -27.13 -30.74 -32.31
CA PHE A 19 -25.90 -29.93 -32.44
C PHE A 19 -25.12 -29.75 -31.12
N VAL A 20 -25.69 -30.13 -29.98
CA VAL A 20 -25.03 -29.93 -28.67
C VAL A 20 -24.37 -31.22 -28.15
N GLU A 21 -24.67 -32.38 -28.74
CA GLU A 21 -24.16 -33.69 -28.27
C GLU A 21 -22.87 -34.17 -28.96
N THR A 22 -22.31 -33.38 -29.90
CA THR A 22 -21.11 -33.77 -30.68
C THR A 22 -19.92 -32.83 -30.54
N LYS A 23 -19.86 -32.03 -29.46
CA LYS A 23 -18.64 -31.30 -29.04
C LYS A 23 -18.08 -31.81 -27.71
N GLN A 24 -18.36 -33.06 -27.36
CA GLN A 24 -17.83 -33.78 -26.20
C GLN A 24 -16.46 -34.44 -26.47
N SER A 25 -15.64 -33.90 -27.38
CA SER A 25 -14.37 -34.54 -27.76
C SER A 25 -13.34 -33.59 -28.34
N GLN A 26 -13.14 -32.42 -27.71
CA GLN A 26 -11.89 -31.65 -27.83
C GLN A 26 -11.84 -30.56 -26.75
N LEU A 27 -12.02 -30.94 -25.49
CA LEU A 27 -11.49 -30.14 -24.39
C LEU A 27 -10.02 -30.54 -24.25
N THR A 28 -9.15 -29.78 -24.90
CA THR A 28 -7.74 -29.73 -24.53
C THR A 28 -7.65 -29.63 -23.02
N SER A 29 -7.13 -30.67 -22.38
CA SER A 29 -6.80 -30.67 -20.96
C SER A 29 -5.65 -29.68 -20.77
N ILE A 30 -5.97 -28.39 -20.69
CA ILE A 30 -5.13 -27.43 -20.02
C ILE A 30 -5.23 -27.85 -18.56
N ALA A 31 -4.25 -28.65 -18.11
CA ALA A 31 -4.05 -28.89 -16.70
C ALA A 31 -4.13 -27.51 -16.02
N SER A 32 -5.10 -27.35 -15.11
CA SER A 32 -5.17 -26.17 -14.27
C SER A 32 -4.00 -26.27 -13.30
N GLU A 33 -2.80 -25.96 -13.79
CA GLU A 33 -1.63 -25.77 -12.94
C GLU A 33 -2.02 -24.68 -11.95
N ASP A 34 -2.05 -25.03 -10.67
CA ASP A 34 -2.30 -24.05 -9.62
C ASP A 34 -1.14 -23.04 -9.69
N PRO A 35 -1.39 -21.75 -9.96
CA PRO A 35 -0.34 -20.76 -10.13
C PRO A 35 0.57 -20.64 -8.89
N LEU A 36 0.15 -21.18 -7.75
CA LEU A 36 0.87 -21.14 -6.49
C LEU A 36 1.49 -22.48 -6.10
N GLN A 37 1.40 -23.52 -6.93
CA GLN A 37 1.86 -24.88 -6.58
C GLN A 37 3.35 -24.99 -6.24
N ASN A 38 4.16 -24.07 -6.78
CA ASN A 38 5.61 -24.03 -6.55
C ASN A 38 6.00 -23.10 -5.37
N LEU A 39 5.03 -22.52 -4.66
CA LEU A 39 5.28 -21.65 -3.52
C LEU A 39 5.18 -22.44 -2.22
N CYS A 40 6.15 -22.24 -1.32
CA CYS A 40 6.14 -22.79 0.03
C CYS A 40 5.15 -22.02 0.93
N LEU A 41 3.86 -22.09 0.62
CA LEU A 41 2.82 -21.40 1.38
C LEU A 41 2.59 -22.08 2.73
N ALA A 42 2.48 -21.26 3.79
CA ALA A 42 2.07 -21.75 5.09
C ALA A 42 0.60 -22.24 5.04
N SER A 43 0.27 -23.20 5.90
CA SER A 43 -1.11 -23.71 6.04
C SER A 43 -2.08 -22.59 6.40
N GLN A 44 -3.26 -22.59 5.76
CA GLN A 44 -4.35 -21.66 6.05
C GLN A 44 -5.29 -22.15 7.17
N GLU A 45 -4.98 -23.28 7.80
CA GLU A 45 -5.83 -23.89 8.85
C GLU A 45 -6.20 -22.91 9.97
N VAL A 46 -5.29 -22.01 10.37
CA VAL A 46 -5.56 -21.00 11.41
C VAL A 46 -6.72 -20.10 11.01
N LEU A 47 -6.71 -19.63 9.76
CA LEU A 47 -7.76 -18.77 9.22
C LEU A 47 -9.08 -19.53 9.09
N GLN A 48 -9.02 -20.78 8.65
CA GLN A 48 -10.21 -21.64 8.53
C GLN A 48 -10.85 -21.92 9.90
N LYS A 49 -10.05 -22.29 10.91
CA LYS A 49 -10.51 -22.49 12.30
C LYS A 49 -11.10 -21.21 12.88
N ALA A 50 -10.43 -20.07 12.69
CA ALA A 50 -10.93 -18.77 13.13
C ALA A 50 -12.28 -18.44 12.47
N GLN A 51 -12.40 -18.65 11.15
CA GLN A 51 -13.65 -18.43 10.41
C GLN A 51 -14.78 -19.35 10.87
N GLN A 52 -14.50 -20.62 11.16
CA GLN A 52 -15.48 -21.58 11.70
C GLN A 52 -15.95 -21.20 13.10
N SER A 53 -15.05 -20.69 13.94
CA SER A 53 -15.40 -20.21 15.29
C SER A 53 -16.15 -18.86 15.29
N GLY A 54 -16.15 -18.16 14.16
CA GLY A 54 -16.84 -16.88 13.98
C GLY A 54 -16.13 -15.69 14.62
N ARG A 55 -16.89 -14.63 14.91
CA ARG A 55 -16.34 -13.40 15.47
C ARG A 55 -16.03 -13.55 16.96
N SER A 56 -14.88 -13.05 17.40
CA SER A 56 -14.48 -13.02 18.80
C SER A 56 -14.13 -11.60 19.26
N LYS A 57 -13.86 -11.42 20.55
CA LYS A 57 -13.63 -10.09 21.14
C LYS A 57 -12.16 -9.68 21.02
N CYS A 58 -11.94 -8.39 20.79
CA CYS A 58 -10.64 -7.77 20.93
C CYS A 58 -10.23 -7.72 22.40
N LEU A 59 -9.02 -8.19 22.72
CA LEU A 59 -8.48 -8.20 24.09
C LEU A 59 -8.24 -6.80 24.67
N LYS A 60 -8.17 -5.76 23.83
CA LYS A 60 -7.94 -4.37 24.26
C LYS A 60 -9.23 -3.57 24.45
N CYS A 61 -10.16 -3.62 23.48
CA CYS A 61 -11.35 -2.78 23.48
C CYS A 61 -12.68 -3.55 23.58
N GLY A 62 -12.64 -4.89 23.65
CA GLY A 62 -13.83 -5.74 23.74
C GLY A 62 -14.68 -5.82 22.47
N SER A 63 -14.34 -5.08 21.41
CA SER A 63 -15.10 -5.07 20.16
C SER A 63 -15.06 -6.42 19.45
N SER A 64 -16.21 -6.88 18.92
CA SER A 64 -16.32 -8.13 18.16
C SER A 64 -15.80 -8.00 16.73
N ARG A 65 -14.86 -8.86 16.33
CA ARG A 65 -14.20 -8.87 15.00
C ARG A 65 -13.91 -10.31 14.56
N MET A 66 -13.62 -10.51 13.27
CA MET A 66 -13.35 -11.85 12.72
C MET A 66 -11.92 -12.33 13.04
N PHE A 67 -10.89 -11.56 12.66
CA PHE A 67 -9.48 -12.00 12.75
C PHE A 67 -8.61 -11.06 13.59
N TYR A 68 -8.85 -9.75 13.49
CA TYR A 68 -8.09 -8.74 14.22
C TYR A 68 -8.93 -7.49 14.44
N CYS A 69 -8.52 -6.69 15.42
CA CYS A 69 -9.12 -5.40 15.70
C CYS A 69 -8.50 -4.32 14.82
N TYR A 70 -9.34 -3.73 13.97
CA TYR A 70 -8.92 -2.66 13.08
C TYR A 70 -8.66 -1.31 13.75
N THR A 71 -9.02 -1.16 15.03
CA THR A 71 -8.74 0.04 15.84
C THR A 71 -7.54 -0.15 16.76
N CYS A 72 -7.42 -1.32 17.38
CA CYS A 72 -6.36 -1.59 18.36
C CYS A 72 -5.11 -2.25 17.75
N TYR A 73 -5.19 -2.63 16.47
CA TYR A 73 -4.12 -3.27 15.69
C TYR A 73 -3.56 -4.53 16.37
N VAL A 74 -4.45 -5.38 16.87
CA VAL A 74 -4.10 -6.65 17.51
C VAL A 74 -5.03 -7.77 17.03
N PRO A 75 -4.55 -9.03 16.98
CA PRO A 75 -5.41 -10.19 16.77
C PRO A 75 -6.52 -10.26 17.83
N VAL A 76 -7.65 -10.87 17.48
CA VAL A 76 -8.70 -11.16 18.46
C VAL A 76 -8.44 -12.47 19.20
N GLU A 77 -9.16 -12.70 20.29
CA GLU A 77 -8.90 -13.78 21.27
C GLU A 77 -8.73 -15.19 20.67
N ASN A 78 -9.49 -15.53 19.63
CA ASN A 78 -9.46 -16.86 18.99
C ASN A 78 -8.36 -17.01 17.92
N VAL A 79 -7.54 -15.98 17.67
CA VAL A 79 -6.45 -16.03 16.70
C VAL A 79 -5.11 -16.14 17.44
N PRO A 80 -4.36 -17.24 17.23
CA PRO A 80 -3.07 -17.47 17.91
C PRO A 80 -2.00 -16.51 17.38
N ILE A 81 -1.46 -15.68 18.27
CA ILE A 81 -0.49 -14.63 17.92
C ILE A 81 0.84 -15.26 17.49
N GLU A 82 1.20 -16.40 18.06
CA GLU A 82 2.46 -17.12 17.83
C GLU A 82 2.57 -17.67 16.40
N GLN A 83 1.44 -17.83 15.71
CA GLN A 83 1.39 -18.30 14.32
C GLN A 83 1.43 -17.16 13.31
N ILE A 84 1.39 -15.90 13.77
CA ILE A 84 1.51 -14.73 12.91
C ILE A 84 3.00 -14.42 12.74
N PRO A 85 3.52 -14.40 11.50
CA PRO A 85 4.92 -14.11 11.27
C PRO A 85 5.27 -12.68 11.66
N LEU A 86 6.42 -12.51 12.33
CA LEU A 86 6.97 -11.20 12.66
C LEU A 86 8.05 -10.82 11.63
N VAL A 87 7.83 -9.68 10.98
CA VAL A 87 8.69 -9.17 9.92
C VAL A 87 9.49 -7.99 10.45
N LYS A 88 10.82 -8.07 10.32
CA LYS A 88 11.72 -6.93 10.56
C LYS A 88 11.89 -6.16 9.26
N LEU A 89 11.62 -4.86 9.31
CA LEU A 89 11.75 -3.98 8.15
C LEU A 89 13.11 -3.27 8.17
N PRO A 90 13.70 -2.99 6.99
CA PRO A 90 14.97 -2.26 6.91
C PRO A 90 14.85 -0.77 7.31
N LEU A 91 13.62 -0.26 7.38
CA LEU A 91 13.30 1.12 7.72
C LEU A 91 11.97 1.19 8.49
N LYS A 92 11.72 2.33 9.14
CA LYS A 92 10.43 2.60 9.80
C LYS A 92 9.39 3.06 8.78
N ILE A 93 8.14 2.72 9.00
CA ILE A 93 7.01 3.12 8.16
C ILE A 93 6.00 3.84 9.02
N ASP A 94 5.63 5.05 8.63
CA ASP A 94 4.51 5.78 9.20
C ASP A 94 3.40 5.84 8.15
N ILE A 95 2.19 5.41 8.50
CA ILE A 95 1.02 5.42 7.63
C ILE A 95 0.03 6.42 8.20
N ILE A 96 -0.35 7.41 7.41
CA ILE A 96 -1.31 8.44 7.81
C ILE A 96 -2.63 8.14 7.12
N LYS A 97 -3.70 7.95 7.89
CA LYS A 97 -5.05 7.76 7.38
C LYS A 97 -5.94 8.97 7.70
N HIS A 98 -6.89 9.26 6.82
CA HIS A 98 -7.92 10.24 7.07
C HIS A 98 -8.99 9.66 8.03
N PRO A 99 -9.60 10.46 8.93
CA PRO A 99 -10.56 9.97 9.93
C PRO A 99 -11.85 9.40 9.33
N ASN A 100 -12.20 9.81 8.11
CA ASN A 100 -13.40 9.33 7.41
C ASN A 100 -13.18 8.01 6.64
N GLU A 101 -11.96 7.46 6.67
CA GLU A 101 -11.70 6.16 6.04
C GLU A 101 -12.29 5.02 6.86
N THR A 102 -12.71 3.97 6.16
CA THR A 102 -13.28 2.78 6.82
C THR A 102 -12.17 1.82 7.22
N ASP A 103 -11.89 1.74 8.53
CA ASP A 103 -10.80 0.90 9.06
C ASP A 103 -10.89 -0.57 8.61
N GLY A 104 -12.10 -1.13 8.47
CA GLY A 104 -12.31 -2.52 8.03
C GLY A 104 -11.92 -2.82 6.57
N LYS A 105 -11.59 -1.79 5.77
CA LYS A 105 -11.14 -1.93 4.38
C LYS A 105 -9.65 -1.63 4.20
N SER A 106 -9.00 -1.06 5.23
CA SER A 106 -7.60 -0.66 5.17
C SER A 106 -6.68 -1.88 5.21
N THR A 107 -5.77 -1.96 4.23
CA THR A 107 -4.71 -2.98 4.20
C THR A 107 -3.49 -2.57 5.02
N ALA A 108 -3.37 -1.30 5.42
CA ALA A 108 -2.29 -0.78 6.25
C ALA A 108 -2.17 -1.52 7.59
N ILE A 109 -3.30 -2.00 8.11
CA ILE A 109 -3.38 -2.73 9.38
C ILE A 109 -2.58 -4.03 9.33
N HIS A 110 -2.50 -4.70 8.18
CA HIS A 110 -1.69 -5.90 8.02
C HIS A 110 -0.20 -5.61 8.25
N ALA A 111 0.30 -4.47 7.76
CA ALA A 111 1.67 -4.06 8.00
C ALA A 111 1.94 -3.84 9.50
N LYS A 112 0.98 -3.25 10.24
CA LYS A 112 1.09 -3.08 11.69
C LYS A 112 1.05 -4.40 12.46
N LEU A 113 0.26 -5.38 12.01
CA LEU A 113 0.20 -6.70 12.63
C LEU A 113 1.49 -7.50 12.41
N LEU A 114 2.08 -7.42 11.22
CA LEU A 114 3.28 -8.18 10.85
C LEU A 114 4.57 -7.52 11.38
N ALA A 115 4.63 -6.20 11.43
CA ALA A 115 5.83 -5.45 11.82
C ALA A 115 5.50 -4.38 12.88
N PRO A 116 5.00 -4.76 14.06
CA PRO A 116 4.46 -3.84 15.07
C PRO A 116 5.49 -2.82 15.58
N GLU A 117 6.77 -3.18 15.60
CA GLU A 117 7.86 -2.31 16.03
C GLU A 117 8.28 -1.29 14.95
N PHE A 118 7.98 -1.57 13.67
CA PHE A 118 8.49 -0.77 12.54
C PHE A 118 7.42 0.08 11.88
N VAL A 119 6.15 -0.28 12.02
CA VAL A 119 5.03 0.41 11.38
C VAL A 119 4.24 1.18 12.43
N ASN A 120 3.89 2.43 12.16
CA ASN A 120 2.89 3.17 12.95
C ASN A 120 1.75 3.64 12.05
N ILE A 121 0.55 3.69 12.59
CA ILE A 121 -0.63 4.20 11.90
C ILE A 121 -1.15 5.40 12.69
N TYR A 122 -1.29 6.54 12.02
CA TYR A 122 -1.78 7.79 12.58
C TYR A 122 -3.09 8.18 11.91
N THR A 123 -4.00 8.76 12.70
CA THR A 123 -5.23 9.34 12.16
C THR A 123 -5.06 10.85 12.06
N TYR A 124 -5.20 11.40 10.86
CA TYR A 124 -5.13 12.83 10.62
C TYR A 124 -6.22 13.59 11.41
N PRO A 125 -5.95 14.78 12.00
CA PRO A 125 -4.72 15.59 11.91
C PRO A 125 -3.61 15.23 12.93
N CYS A 126 -3.80 14.18 13.73
CA CYS A 126 -2.87 13.76 14.78
C CYS A 126 -1.71 12.94 14.21
N ILE A 127 -0.79 13.60 13.49
CA ILE A 127 0.43 13.00 12.93
C ILE A 127 1.70 13.57 13.62
N PRO A 128 2.83 12.87 13.59
CA PRO A 128 4.10 13.37 14.12
C PRO A 128 4.66 14.58 13.35
N GLU A 129 5.55 15.32 14.01
CA GLU A 129 6.43 16.33 13.39
C GLU A 129 7.64 15.63 12.73
N TYR A 130 8.03 16.07 11.53
CA TYR A 130 9.10 15.45 10.73
C TYR A 130 10.22 16.42 10.33
N GLU A 131 10.08 17.71 10.59
CA GLU A 131 10.93 18.82 10.14
C GLU A 131 12.39 18.61 10.52
N GLU A 132 12.67 18.19 11.75
CA GLU A 132 14.04 17.94 12.23
C GLU A 132 14.69 16.71 11.59
N LYS A 133 13.91 15.88 10.90
CA LYS A 133 14.31 14.58 10.31
C LYS A 133 14.06 14.53 8.81
N ASP A 134 13.82 15.67 8.17
CA ASP A 134 13.53 15.84 6.74
C ASP A 134 14.56 15.21 5.79
N HIS A 135 15.79 15.07 6.25
CA HIS A 135 16.95 14.49 5.57
C HIS A 135 17.05 12.96 5.73
N GLU A 136 16.14 12.33 6.48
CA GLU A 136 16.10 10.87 6.70
C GLU A 136 14.71 10.26 6.42
N VAL A 137 13.75 11.08 6.00
CA VAL A 137 12.34 10.73 5.83
C VAL A 137 11.94 10.99 4.38
N ALA A 138 11.20 10.06 3.77
CA ALA A 138 10.60 10.24 2.45
C ALA A 138 9.09 9.97 2.49
N LEU A 139 8.32 10.83 1.82
CA LEU A 139 6.89 10.59 1.55
C LEU A 139 6.74 9.86 0.21
N VAL A 140 6.05 8.72 0.21
CA VAL A 140 5.67 8.03 -1.02
C VAL A 140 4.32 8.58 -1.47
N PHE A 141 4.37 9.49 -2.44
CA PHE A 141 3.19 10.08 -3.02
C PHE A 141 3.41 10.38 -4.51
N PRO A 142 2.47 10.03 -5.41
CA PRO A 142 2.57 10.37 -6.81
C PRO A 142 2.39 11.88 -7.01
N GLY A 143 3.29 12.51 -7.75
CA GLY A 143 3.19 13.95 -8.03
C GLY A 143 4.21 14.42 -9.06
N PRO A 144 4.03 15.65 -9.61
CA PRO A 144 4.93 16.20 -10.62
C PRO A 144 6.36 16.43 -10.12
N GLN A 145 6.55 16.53 -8.81
CA GLN A 145 7.85 16.66 -8.15
C GLN A 145 8.38 15.32 -7.59
N SER A 146 7.73 14.20 -7.93
CA SER A 146 8.20 12.88 -7.51
C SER A 146 9.57 12.55 -8.14
N VAL A 147 10.39 11.83 -7.39
CA VAL A 147 11.74 11.44 -7.77
C VAL A 147 11.84 9.92 -7.87
N SER A 148 12.82 9.43 -8.63
CA SER A 148 13.06 7.99 -8.71
C SER A 148 13.64 7.45 -7.39
N ILE A 149 13.42 6.17 -7.10
CA ILE A 149 13.98 5.51 -5.91
C ILE A 149 15.51 5.63 -5.86
N LYS A 150 16.17 5.60 -7.04
CA LYS A 150 17.62 5.70 -7.15
C LYS A 150 18.15 7.07 -6.70
N ASP A 151 17.32 8.11 -6.85
CA ASP A 151 17.73 9.50 -6.59
C ASP A 151 17.40 9.96 -5.17
N ILE A 152 16.64 9.17 -4.38
CA ILE A 152 16.22 9.55 -3.02
C ILE A 152 17.42 10.01 -2.18
N SER A 153 18.51 9.25 -2.17
CA SER A 153 19.72 9.58 -1.39
C SER A 153 20.32 10.94 -1.77
N PHE A 154 20.34 11.27 -3.06
CA PHE A 154 20.84 12.55 -3.55
C PHE A 154 19.95 13.72 -3.07
N HIS A 155 18.63 13.56 -3.16
CA HIS A 155 17.68 14.58 -2.72
C HIS A 155 17.73 14.81 -1.21
N LEU A 156 17.88 13.75 -0.40
CA LEU A 156 18.04 13.85 1.05
C LEU A 156 19.33 14.59 1.44
N GLN A 157 20.45 14.32 0.76
CA GLN A 157 21.72 15.02 1.02
C GLN A 157 21.66 16.51 0.71
N LYS A 158 20.93 16.88 -0.35
CA LYS A 158 20.73 18.29 -0.73
C LYS A 158 19.99 19.08 0.35
N ARG A 159 19.03 18.47 1.06
CA ARG A 159 18.29 19.11 2.17
C ARG A 159 19.22 19.49 3.33
N ILE A 160 20.18 18.63 3.67
CA ILE A 160 21.18 18.90 4.71
C ILE A 160 21.98 20.17 4.37
N GLN A 161 22.47 20.26 3.12
CA GLN A 161 23.31 21.39 2.70
C GLN A 161 22.54 22.71 2.76
N ASN A 162 21.24 22.70 2.41
CA ASN A 162 20.39 23.88 2.51
C ASN A 162 20.13 24.29 3.98
N ASN A 163 19.85 23.33 4.86
CA ASN A 163 19.64 23.59 6.30
C ASN A 163 20.90 24.14 7.00
N VAL A 164 22.09 23.76 6.54
CA VAL A 164 23.36 24.30 7.04
C VAL A 164 23.63 25.72 6.50
N ARG A 165 23.20 26.03 5.28
CA ARG A 165 23.39 27.34 4.66
C ARG A 165 22.51 28.41 5.31
N GLY A 166 21.24 28.10 5.60
CA GLY A 166 20.31 29.05 6.23
C GLY A 166 20.60 29.38 7.71
N LYS A 167 21.58 28.72 8.35
CA LYS A 167 22.01 29.02 9.73
C LYS A 167 23.25 29.93 9.81
N ASN A 168 23.93 30.19 8.69
CA ASN A 168 25.23 30.89 8.66
C ASN A 168 25.22 32.18 7.82
N ASP A 169 24.06 32.85 7.66
CA ASP A 169 24.01 34.11 6.92
C ASP A 169 24.53 35.28 7.79
N ASP A 170 25.86 35.43 7.80
CA ASP A 170 26.59 36.69 7.99
C ASP A 170 26.72 37.36 6.59
N PRO A 171 26.42 38.65 6.37
CA PRO A 171 26.10 39.17 5.04
C PRO A 171 27.29 39.43 4.09
N ASP A 172 28.53 39.13 4.45
CA ASP A 172 29.72 39.54 3.67
C ASP A 172 30.60 38.37 3.19
N MET A 173 30.21 37.65 2.13
CA MET A 173 31.13 37.11 1.08
C MET A 173 30.41 36.36 -0.05
N PRO A 174 30.97 36.33 -1.29
CA PRO A 174 30.21 36.38 -2.52
C PRO A 174 29.64 35.03 -2.96
N SER A 175 28.46 35.14 -3.54
CA SER A 175 27.74 34.10 -4.24
C SER A 175 28.56 33.51 -5.39
N PHE A 176 28.81 32.21 -5.33
CA PHE A 176 29.33 31.45 -6.47
C PHE A 176 28.33 31.56 -7.62
N LYS A 177 28.74 32.31 -8.67
CA LYS A 177 27.97 32.55 -9.89
C LYS A 177 27.61 31.22 -10.56
N ARG A 178 26.31 30.98 -10.75
CA ARG A 178 25.76 29.95 -11.63
C ARG A 178 26.38 30.07 -13.03
N LYS A 179 26.98 29.00 -13.54
CA LYS A 179 27.10 28.78 -14.99
C LYS A 179 25.97 27.86 -15.43
N LYS A 180 25.17 28.36 -16.36
CA LYS A 180 24.25 27.59 -17.22
C LYS A 180 25.11 26.78 -18.21
N THR A 181 24.76 25.50 -18.43
CA THR A 181 24.75 24.77 -19.72
C THR A 181 24.49 23.27 -19.49
N GLU A 182 23.37 22.82 -20.06
CA GLU A 182 23.03 21.57 -20.77
C GLU A 182 23.55 20.18 -20.33
N GLU A 183 22.69 19.20 -20.62
CA GLU A 183 22.76 17.75 -20.39
C GLU A 183 24.05 17.10 -20.92
N GLN A 184 24.76 16.34 -20.08
CA GLN A 184 25.18 14.94 -20.34
C GLN A 184 26.12 14.41 -19.26
N GLU A 185 25.75 13.22 -18.77
CA GLU A 185 26.58 12.06 -18.39
C GLU A 185 27.84 12.22 -17.52
N GLY A 186 27.81 11.46 -16.41
CA GLY A 186 29.00 10.89 -15.77
C GLY A 186 29.54 11.71 -14.60
N CYS A 187 29.31 11.23 -13.38
CA CYS A 187 30.29 11.47 -12.33
C CYS A 187 30.56 10.19 -11.56
N ASP A 188 31.81 9.75 -11.72
CA ASP A 188 32.41 8.59 -11.11
C ASP A 188 32.26 8.57 -9.59
N LEU A 189 32.12 7.33 -9.11
CA LEU A 189 32.24 6.92 -7.72
C LEU A 189 33.60 7.35 -7.17
N ASN A 190 33.63 8.44 -6.41
CA ASN A 190 34.72 8.71 -5.48
C ASN A 190 34.28 8.28 -4.08
N ASP A 191 34.70 7.06 -3.75
CA ASP A 191 34.51 6.34 -2.49
C ASP A 191 35.33 6.95 -1.35
N SER A 192 35.03 8.20 -1.01
CA SER A 192 35.67 8.93 0.08
C SER A 192 34.61 9.53 1.01
N LYS A 193 34.13 8.68 1.92
CA LYS A 193 33.62 9.06 3.24
C LYS A 193 32.42 10.03 3.23
N CYS A 194 31.42 9.76 2.40
CA CYS A 194 30.07 10.24 2.71
C CYS A 194 29.53 9.35 3.83
N LYS A 195 29.50 9.83 5.08
CA LYS A 195 28.58 9.27 6.08
C LYS A 195 27.17 9.63 5.62
N GLY A 196 26.73 8.98 4.55
CA GLY A 196 25.58 9.34 3.76
C GLY A 196 24.33 9.17 4.60
N THR A 197 23.50 10.20 4.63
CA THR A 197 22.16 10.12 5.19
C THR A 197 21.43 8.95 4.56
N THR A 198 21.26 7.91 5.36
CA THR A 198 20.53 6.72 4.96
C THR A 198 19.07 6.99 5.24
N LEU A 199 18.21 6.81 4.25
CA LEU A 199 16.76 6.85 4.44
C LEU A 199 16.38 5.93 5.62
N LYS A 200 15.81 6.50 6.69
CA LYS A 200 15.42 5.75 7.89
C LYS A 200 13.93 5.50 7.98
N LYS A 201 13.12 6.32 7.31
CA LYS A 201 11.67 6.26 7.43
C LYS A 201 10.98 6.60 6.12
N ILE A 202 9.89 5.88 5.85
CA ILE A 202 8.97 6.16 4.76
C ILE A 202 7.59 6.50 5.33
N ILE A 203 6.94 7.51 4.74
CA ILE A 203 5.56 7.88 5.02
C ILE A 203 4.67 7.44 3.86
N PHE A 204 3.53 6.82 4.18
CA PHE A 204 2.44 6.55 3.24
C PHE A 204 1.17 7.26 3.67
N ILE A 205 0.32 7.61 2.72
CA ILE A 205 -1.04 8.10 2.99
C ILE A 205 -2.03 7.02 2.58
N ASP A 206 -2.75 6.46 3.55
CA ASP A 206 -3.80 5.46 3.35
C ASP A 206 -5.16 6.17 3.37
N SER A 207 -5.54 6.73 2.22
CA SER A 207 -6.81 7.44 2.05
C SER A 207 -7.24 7.46 0.59
N THR A 208 -8.53 7.67 0.37
CA THR A 208 -9.10 7.95 -0.94
C THR A 208 -8.51 9.23 -1.54
N TRP A 209 -8.45 9.30 -2.88
CA TRP A 209 -7.80 10.40 -3.60
C TRP A 209 -8.27 11.79 -3.15
N ASN A 210 -9.57 11.95 -2.93
CA ASN A 210 -10.16 13.22 -2.47
C ASN A 210 -9.70 13.61 -1.05
N GLN A 211 -9.45 12.63 -0.18
CA GLN A 211 -9.05 12.86 1.21
C GLN A 211 -7.53 13.05 1.32
N THR A 212 -6.76 12.35 0.49
CA THR A 212 -5.29 12.39 0.51
C THR A 212 -4.74 13.80 0.27
N ASN A 213 -5.36 14.61 -0.60
CA ASN A 213 -4.87 15.96 -0.87
C ASN A 213 -4.80 16.83 0.39
N LYS A 214 -5.75 16.69 1.34
CA LYS A 214 -5.73 17.44 2.60
C LYS A 214 -4.55 17.07 3.48
N ILE A 215 -4.19 15.80 3.48
CA ILE A 215 -3.06 15.28 4.25
C ILE A 215 -1.76 15.71 3.56
N PHE A 216 -1.66 15.52 2.25
CA PHE A 216 -0.48 15.85 1.46
C PHE A 216 -0.06 17.32 1.60
N THR A 217 -1.01 18.25 1.64
CA THR A 217 -0.74 19.69 1.78
C THR A 217 -0.38 20.13 3.20
N ASP A 218 -0.37 19.22 4.18
CA ASP A 218 0.03 19.54 5.54
C ASP A 218 1.51 19.93 5.59
N GLU A 219 1.83 21.03 6.28
CA GLU A 219 3.18 21.60 6.35
C GLU A 219 4.21 20.61 6.91
N ARG A 220 3.77 19.69 7.79
CA ARG A 220 4.61 18.66 8.40
C ARG A 220 5.13 17.62 7.43
N LEU A 221 4.56 17.57 6.22
CA LEU A 221 4.91 16.61 5.17
C LEU A 221 5.69 17.24 4.00
N GLN A 222 5.97 18.55 4.03
CA GLN A 222 6.69 19.28 2.96
C GLN A 222 8.20 19.26 3.20
#